data_AF-A0A817SC87-F1
#
_entry.id   AF-A0A817SC87-F1
#
_cell.length_a   1.000
_cell.length_b   1.000
_cell.length_c   1.000
_cell.angle_alpha   90.00
_cell.angle_beta   90.00
_cell.angle_gamma   90.00
#
_symmetry.space_group_name_H-M   'P 1'
#
loop_
_entity.id
_entity.type
_entity.pdbx_description
1 polymer ?
#
loop_
_entity_poly.entity_id
_entity_poly.type
_entity_poly.pdbx_seq_one_letter_code
_entity_poly.pdbx_strand_id
1 'polypeptide(L)'
;IQGAENILNRHQVRLFIFEYHGIEAWVTTTLYQMVFDLDRKNYVCYQIGQSGLLRLTGCWSSVFEIKYWSNVLCISRREHRLISFIEKLLIKF
;
A
#
# COMPACT_ATOMS: atom_id res chain seq x y z
N ILE A 1 11.20 1.72 1.02
CA ILE A 1 10.77 0.33 1.38
C ILE A 1 11.95 -0.62 1.55
N GLN A 2 12.92 -0.65 0.63
CA GLN A 2 14.06 -1.59 0.67
C GLN A 2 14.81 -1.60 2.03
N GLY A 3 15.05 -0.44 2.65
CA GLY A 3 15.69 -0.37 3.98
C GLY A 3 14.92 -1.05 5.12
N ALA A 4 13.63 -1.32 4.95
CA ALA A 4 12.77 -2.02 5.91
C ALA A 4 12.53 -3.49 5.56
N GLU A 5 13.17 -4.01 4.51
CA GLU A 5 12.87 -5.35 3.97
C GLU A 5 12.95 -6.46 5.01
N ASN A 6 13.98 -6.46 5.86
CA ASN A 6 14.17 -7.48 6.89
C ASN A 6 13.01 -7.52 7.91
N ILE A 7 12.52 -6.36 8.36
CA ILE A 7 11.43 -6.30 9.36
C ILE A 7 10.07 -6.60 8.72
N LEU A 8 9.90 -6.28 7.44
CA LEU A 8 8.70 -6.62 6.66
C LEU A 8 8.62 -8.14 6.40
N ASN A 9 9.73 -8.76 5.99
CA ASN A 9 9.82 -10.21 5.76
C ASN A 9 9.62 -11.04 7.04
N ARG A 10 10.03 -10.50 8.19
CA ARG A 10 9.78 -11.10 9.50
C ARG A 10 8.36 -10.82 10.04
N HIS A 11 7.56 -10.06 9.30
CA HIS A 11 6.22 -9.62 9.69
C HIS A 11 6.19 -8.92 11.06
N GLN A 12 7.25 -8.17 11.38
CA GLN A 12 7.35 -7.39 12.62
C GLN A 12 6.64 -6.03 12.53
N VAL A 13 6.28 -5.62 11.32
CA VAL A 13 5.53 -4.40 11.05
C VAL A 13 4.06 -4.74 10.84
N ARG A 14 3.20 -4.28 11.74
CA ARG A 14 1.74 -4.52 11.67
C ARG A 14 1.06 -3.65 10.62
N LEU A 15 1.50 -2.40 10.53
CA LEU A 15 0.98 -1.36 9.65
C LEU A 15 2.11 -0.37 9.34
N PHE A 16 2.17 0.12 8.12
CA PHE A 16 3.05 1.23 7.74
C PHE A 16 2.48 2.04 6.58
N ILE A 17 2.97 3.26 6.42
CA ILE A 17 2.63 4.16 5.33
C ILE A 17 3.92 4.54 4.59
N PHE A 18 3.85 4.69 3.28
CA PHE A 18 4.92 5.29 2.48
C PHE A 18 4.34 6.25 1.45
N GLU A 19 5.14 7.23 1.05
CA GLU A 19 4.80 8.18 0.00
C GLU A 19 5.12 7.60 -1.38
N TYR A 20 4.30 7.91 -2.37
CA TYR A 20 4.53 7.58 -3.77
C TYR A 20 4.39 8.86 -4.60
N HIS A 21 5.42 9.22 -5.36
CA HIS A 21 5.49 10.47 -6.12
C HIS A 21 6.49 10.40 -7.29
N GLY A 22 6.67 11.49 -8.02
CA GLY A 22 7.51 11.55 -9.23
C GLY A 22 8.99 11.93 -9.03
N ILE A 23 9.48 12.09 -7.80
CA ILE A 23 10.87 12.47 -7.52
C ILE A 23 11.72 11.32 -6.95
N GLU A 24 13.03 11.41 -7.12
CA GLU A 24 14.05 10.51 -6.58
C GLU A 24 13.82 9.01 -6.90
N ALA A 25 13.89 8.14 -5.89
CA ALA A 25 13.79 6.67 -6.01
C ALA A 25 12.48 6.20 -6.67
N TRP A 26 11.45 7.05 -6.68
CA TRP A 26 10.15 6.74 -7.25
C TRP A 26 10.06 7.00 -8.74
N VAL A 27 11.03 7.69 -9.35
CA VAL A 27 11.06 7.93 -10.81
C VAL A 27 11.04 6.61 -11.58
N THR A 28 11.79 5.62 -11.10
CA THR A 28 11.97 4.32 -11.78
C THR A 28 11.18 3.19 -11.16
N THR A 29 10.69 3.35 -9.92
CA THR A 29 9.98 2.30 -9.19
C THR A 29 8.47 2.41 -9.43
N THR A 30 7.82 1.37 -9.97
CA THR A 30 6.37 1.41 -10.21
C THR A 30 5.57 1.09 -8.96
N LEU A 31 4.45 1.79 -8.73
CA LEU A 31 3.58 1.48 -7.58
C LEU A 31 3.06 0.05 -7.68
N TYR A 32 2.78 -0.43 -8.89
CA TYR A 32 2.41 -1.81 -9.13
C TYR A 32 3.41 -2.82 -8.54
N GLN A 33 4.70 -2.68 -8.86
CA GLN A 33 5.75 -3.59 -8.38
C GLN A 33 5.80 -3.60 -6.85
N MET A 34 5.68 -2.43 -6.21
CA MET A 34 5.69 -2.34 -4.76
C MET A 34 4.48 -3.00 -4.11
N VAL A 35 3.28 -2.75 -4.63
CA VAL A 35 2.06 -3.38 -4.12
C VAL A 35 2.11 -4.90 -4.32
N PHE A 36 2.59 -5.36 -5.47
CA PHE A 36 2.76 -6.79 -5.77
C PHE A 36 3.77 -7.45 -4.83
N ASP A 37 4.92 -6.82 -4.60
CA ASP A 37 5.95 -7.35 -3.69
C ASP A 37 5.50 -7.39 -2.23
N LEU A 38 4.66 -6.42 -1.82
CA LEU A 38 4.09 -6.37 -0.48
C LEU A 38 2.94 -7.38 -0.30
N ASP A 39 2.13 -7.61 -1.32
CA ASP A 39 1.12 -8.68 -1.35
C ASP A 39 1.79 -10.05 -1.09
N ARG A 40 2.88 -10.34 -1.81
CA ARG A 40 3.70 -11.55 -1.60
C ARG A 40 4.28 -11.65 -0.19
N LYS A 41 4.46 -10.53 0.50
CA LYS A 41 4.91 -10.44 1.90
C LYS A 41 3.74 -10.42 2.89
N ASN A 42 2.55 -10.86 2.48
CA ASN A 42 1.33 -10.90 3.30
C ASN A 42 0.87 -9.53 3.80
N TYR A 43 0.96 -8.49 2.98
CA TYR A 43 0.35 -7.19 3.25
C TYR A 43 -0.83 -6.92 2.31
N VAL A 44 -1.82 -6.17 2.79
CA VAL A 44 -2.88 -5.57 1.97
C VAL A 44 -2.64 -4.07 1.95
N CYS A 45 -2.58 -3.50 0.75
CA CYS A 45 -2.25 -2.10 0.53
C CYS A 45 -3.44 -1.31 -0.02
N TYR A 46 -3.49 -0.04 0.38
CA TYR A 46 -4.54 0.92 0.07
C TYR A 46 -3.90 2.27 -0.26
N GLN A 47 -4.37 2.95 -1.29
CA GLN A 47 -4.03 4.35 -1.50
C GLN A 47 -4.92 5.21 -0.59
N ILE A 48 -4.31 6.18 0.08
CA ILE A 48 -5.02 7.16 0.89
C ILE A 48 -5.49 8.28 -0.03
N GLY A 49 -6.80 8.37 -0.23
CA GLY A 49 -7.46 9.45 -0.96
C GLY A 49 -8.01 10.52 -0.02
N GLN A 50 -8.51 11.61 -0.59
CA GLN A 50 -9.07 12.74 0.17
C GLN A 50 -10.30 12.35 1.01
N SER A 51 -11.16 11.48 0.47
CA SER A 51 -12.46 11.13 1.09
C SER A 51 -12.50 9.71 1.65
N GLY A 52 -11.41 8.96 1.57
CA GLY A 52 -11.38 7.55 1.99
C GLY A 52 -10.23 6.79 1.37
N LEU A 53 -10.34 5.47 1.42
CA LEU A 53 -9.29 4.55 0.94
C LEU A 53 -9.70 3.87 -0.37
N LEU A 54 -8.73 3.64 -1.23
CA LEU A 54 -8.86 2.83 -2.43
C LEU A 54 -7.97 1.61 -2.30
N ARG A 55 -8.55 0.41 -2.39
CA ARG A 55 -7.80 -0.83 -2.26
C ARG A 55 -6.93 -1.05 -3.50
N LEU A 56 -5.63 -1.30 -3.29
CA LEU A 56 -4.67 -1.59 -4.36
C LEU A 56 -4.48 -3.10 -4.52
N THR A 57 -4.32 -3.83 -3.41
CA THR A 57 -4.09 -5.28 -3.43
C THR A 57 -5.34 -6.03 -3.89
N GLY A 58 -5.24 -6.75 -5.00
CA GLY A 58 -6.34 -7.50 -5.62
C GLY A 58 -7.32 -6.66 -6.44
N CYS A 59 -7.15 -5.33 -6.48
CA CYS A 59 -8.02 -4.39 -7.20
C CYS A 59 -7.19 -3.40 -8.03
N TRP A 60 -6.04 -3.84 -8.55
CA TRP A 60 -5.11 -2.96 -9.24
C TRP A 60 -5.72 -2.38 -10.53
N SER A 61 -5.46 -1.09 -10.75
CA SER A 61 -5.79 -0.38 -11.99
C SER A 61 -4.63 0.55 -12.35
N SER A 62 -4.35 0.70 -13.65
CA SER A 62 -3.25 1.54 -14.14
C SER A 62 -3.41 3.02 -13.76
N VAL A 63 -4.62 3.47 -13.43
CA VAL A 63 -4.87 4.84 -12.95
C VAL A 63 -4.14 5.17 -11.64
N PHE A 64 -3.78 4.17 -10.84
CA PHE A 64 -3.01 4.36 -9.60
C PHE A 64 -1.52 4.62 -9.85
N GLU A 65 -1.03 4.36 -11.05
CA GLU A 65 0.40 4.50 -11.36
C GLU A 65 0.83 5.96 -11.51
N ILE A 66 -0.14 6.90 -11.58
CA ILE A 66 0.11 8.33 -11.73
C ILE A 66 0.99 8.83 -10.58
N LYS A 67 2.12 9.44 -10.93
CA LYS A 67 3.18 9.91 -10.02
C LYS A 67 2.85 11.20 -9.25
N TYR A 68 1.58 11.44 -8.93
CA TYR A 68 1.20 12.51 -8.00
C TYR A 68 1.52 12.08 -6.57
N TRP A 69 1.91 13.05 -5.74
CA TRP A 69 2.20 12.79 -4.33
C TRP A 69 0.99 12.19 -3.64
N SER A 70 1.16 10.94 -3.19
CA SER A 70 0.11 10.20 -2.51
C SER A 70 0.72 9.33 -1.42
N ASN A 71 -0.11 8.93 -0.46
CA ASN A 71 0.29 8.04 0.61
C ASN A 71 -0.33 6.66 0.37
N VAL A 72 0.44 5.62 0.66
CA VAL A 72 0.01 4.22 0.55
C VAL A 72 0.12 3.58 1.92
N LEU A 73 -1.03 3.13 2.43
CA LEU A 73 -1.17 2.38 3.67
C LEU A 73 -1.09 0.89 3.38
N CYS A 74 -0.20 0.17 4.06
CA CYS A 74 -0.12 -1.28 3.98
C CYS A 74 -0.25 -1.92 5.36
N ILE A 75 -1.07 -2.96 5.45
CA ILE A 75 -1.43 -3.64 6.71
C ILE A 75 -1.12 -5.12 6.57
N SER A 76 -0.46 -5.70 7.57
CA SER A 76 -0.18 -7.13 7.62
C SER A 76 -1.49 -7.91 7.64
N ARG A 77 -1.61 -8.95 6.80
CA ARG A 77 -2.77 -9.86 6.77
C ARG A 77 -3.05 -10.55 8.10
N ARG A 78 -2.07 -10.59 9.01
CA ARG A 78 -2.25 -11.08 10.39
C ARG A 78 -3.19 -10.18 11.20
N GLU A 79 -3.33 -8.92 10.83
CA GLU A 79 -4.15 -7.91 11.50
C GLU A 79 -5.59 -7.90 10.96
N HIS A 80 -6.25 -9.07 10.91
CA HIS A 80 -7.59 -9.23 10.33
C HIS A 80 -8.61 -8.20 10.85
N ARG A 81 -8.62 -7.93 12.17
CA ARG A 81 -9.53 -6.95 12.78
C ARG A 81 -9.28 -5.53 12.28
N LEU A 82 -8.01 -5.16 12.11
CA LEU A 82 -7.63 -3.85 11.61
C LEU A 82 -7.99 -3.69 10.14
N ILE A 83 -7.76 -4.72 9.34
CA ILE A 83 -8.20 -4.77 7.94
C ILE A 83 -9.71 -4.60 7.87
N SER A 84 -10.49 -5.38 8.62
CA SER A 84 -11.96 -5.25 8.64
C SER A 84 -12.44 -3.87 9.10
N PHE A 85 -11.71 -3.20 9.99
CA PHE A 85 -12.02 -1.83 10.40
C PHE A 85 -11.73 -0.83 9.27
N ILE A 86 -10.54 -0.92 8.68
CA ILE A 86 -10.06 -0.05 7.61
C ILE A 86 -10.90 -0.20 6.34
N GLU A 87 -11.38 -1.41 6.04
CA GLU A 87 -12.24 -1.64 4.88
C GLU A 87 -13.60 -0.93 4.98
N LYS A 88 -14.01 -0.47 6.16
CA LYS A 88 -15.19 0.41 6.32
C LYS A 88 -14.96 1.82 5.78
N LEU A 89 -13.69 2.21 5.59
CA LEU A 89 -13.28 3.51 5.03
C LEU A 89 -13.08 3.45 3.51
N LEU A 90 -13.34 2.30 2.88
CA LEU A 90 -13.24 2.19 1.42
C LEU A 90 -14.28 3.08 0.75
N ILE A 91 -13.82 3.80 -0.28
CA ILE A 91 -14.71 4.53 -1.18
C ILE A 91 -15.55 3.49 -1.93
N LYS A 92 -16.86 3.69 -1.91
CA LYS A 92 -17.83 2.87 -2.64
C LYS A 92 -18.19 3.60 -3.93
N PHE A 93 -18.05 2.91 -5.05
CA PHE A 93 -18.51 3.35 -6.37
C PHE A 93 -19.80 2.63 -6.71
#